data_AF-A0AA42NQ96-F1
#
_entry.id   AF-A0AA42NQ96-F1
#
_cell.length_a   1.000
_cell.length_b   1.000
_cell.length_c   1.000
_cell.angle_alpha   90.00
_cell.angle_beta   90.00
_cell.angle_gamma   90.00
#
_symmetry.space_group_name_H-M   'P 1'
#
loop_
_entity.id
_entity.type
_entity.pdbx_description
1 polymer ?
#
loop_
_entity_poly.entity_id
_entity_poly.type
_entity_poly.pdbx_seq_one_letter_code
_entity_poly.pdbx_strand_id
1 'polypeptide(L)' 'MKKHQVIDWNEISRLGLLERINREIMHPLGYAVVRVVETGHSPGALVSDDGPWVFPDQAKAAEGER' A
#
# COMPACT_ATOMS: atom_id res chain seq x y z
N MET A 1 6.71 -30.53 -12.38
CA MET A 1 6.69 -29.31 -11.53
C MET A 1 5.38 -29.28 -10.75
N LYS A 2 5.40 -29.02 -9.44
CA LYS A 2 4.17 -28.72 -8.70
C LYS A 2 3.67 -27.34 -9.14
N LYS A 3 2.36 -27.23 -9.45
CA LYS A 3 1.72 -25.95 -9.74
C LYS A 3 1.55 -25.19 -8.42
N HIS A 4 2.11 -24.00 -8.31
CA HIS A 4 1.86 -23.11 -7.17
C HIS A 4 0.51 -22.42 -7.35
N GLN A 5 -0.23 -22.24 -6.25
CA GLN A 5 -1.41 -21.37 -6.24
C GLN A 5 -0.93 -19.92 -6.21
N VAL A 6 -1.51 -19.10 -7.09
CA VAL A 6 -1.29 -17.65 -7.14
C VAL A 6 -2.59 -16.96 -6.77
N ILE A 7 -2.50 -15.90 -5.97
CA ILE A 7 -3.61 -15.01 -5.63
C ILE A 7 -3.35 -13.63 -6.23
N ASP A 8 -4.42 -12.90 -6.54
CA ASP A 8 -4.34 -11.58 -7.16
C ASP A 8 -4.20 -10.45 -6.13
N TRP A 9 -4.13 -9.20 -6.60
CA TRP A 9 -4.00 -8.04 -5.72
C TRP A 9 -5.26 -7.71 -4.94
N ASN A 10 -6.44 -8.19 -5.37
CA ASN A 10 -7.66 -8.04 -4.60
C ASN A 10 -7.60 -8.92 -3.36
N GLU A 11 -7.17 -10.17 -3.51
CA GLU A 11 -7.00 -11.09 -2.39
C GLU A 11 -5.87 -10.65 -1.46
N ILE A 12 -4.73 -10.21 -2.00
CA ILE A 12 -3.65 -9.59 -1.22
C ILE A 12 -4.15 -8.38 -0.43
N SER A 13 -4.99 -7.54 -1.03
CA SER A 13 -5.63 -6.40 -0.36
C SER A 13 -6.60 -6.85 0.74
N ARG A 14 -7.40 -7.90 0.50
CA ARG A 14 -8.34 -8.45 1.49
C ARG A 14 -7.63 -9.03 2.71
N LEU A 15 -6.43 -9.56 2.53
CA LEU A 15 -5.55 -10.03 3.60
C LEU A 15 -4.83 -8.88 4.35
N GLY A 16 -5.09 -7.62 3.99
CA GLY A 16 -4.50 -6.44 4.61
C GLY A 16 -3.07 -6.12 4.15
N LEU A 17 -2.52 -6.90 3.23
CA LEU A 17 -1.11 -6.77 2.85
C LEU A 17 -0.84 -5.50 2.03
N LEU A 18 -1.76 -5.11 1.14
CA LEU A 18 -1.64 -3.88 0.36
C LEU A 18 -1.53 -2.65 1.28
N GLU A 19 -2.36 -2.60 2.33
CA GLU A 19 -2.33 -1.53 3.32
C GLU A 19 -0.99 -1.52 4.08
N ARG A 20 -0.54 -2.67 4.59
CA ARG A 20 0.75 -2.75 5.31
C ARG A 20 1.94 -2.34 4.46
N ILE A 21 2.00 -2.79 3.20
CA ILE A 21 3.07 -2.38 2.25
C ILE A 21 3.06 -0.86 2.08
N ASN A 22 1.88 -0.28 1.86
CA ASN A 22 1.76 1.15 1.68
C ASN A 22 2.11 1.93 2.94
N ARG A 23 1.58 1.51 4.11
CA ARG A 23 1.81 2.16 5.40
C ARG A 23 3.26 2.10 5.86
N GLU A 24 3.88 0.93 5.75
CA GLU A 24 5.19 0.68 6.38
C GLU A 24 6.35 1.03 5.45
N ILE A 25 6.17 0.95 4.12
CA ILE A 25 7.28 1.07 3.16
C ILE A 25 7.03 2.17 2.14
N MET A 26 5.92 2.09 1.40
CA MET A 26 5.79 2.92 0.19
C MET A 26 5.48 4.38 0.53
N HIS A 27 4.53 4.63 1.43
CA HIS A 27 4.11 5.97 1.80
C HIS A 27 5.26 6.79 2.39
N PRO A 28 6.09 6.27 3.32
CA PRO A 28 7.31 6.94 3.78
C PRO A 28 8.29 7.34 2.66
N LEU A 29 8.29 6.61 1.55
CA LEU A 29 9.14 6.87 0.39
C LEU A 29 8.47 7.80 -0.65
N GLY A 30 7.23 8.25 -0.41
CA GLY A 30 6.47 9.07 -1.37
C GLY A 30 5.80 8.27 -2.49
N TYR A 31 5.54 6.98 -2.27
CA TYR A 31 4.88 6.10 -3.25
C TYR A 31 3.67 5.37 -2.66
N ALA A 32 2.80 4.80 -3.49
CA ALA A 32 1.72 3.91 -3.07
C ALA A 32 1.43 2.87 -4.14
N VAL A 33 1.57 1.59 -3.80
CA VAL A 33 1.13 0.50 -4.66
C VAL A 33 -0.39 0.56 -4.77
N VAL A 34 -0.88 0.43 -6.00
CA VAL A 34 -2.32 0.44 -6.31
C VAL A 34 -2.74 -0.86 -6.97
N ARG A 35 -4.05 -1.08 -7.01
CA ARG A 35 -4.68 -2.19 -7.74
C ARG A 35 -5.91 -1.68 -8.49
N VAL A 36 -6.22 -2.33 -9.61
CA VAL A 36 -7.48 -2.17 -10.33
C VAL A 36 -8.47 -3.18 -9.76
N VAL A 37 -9.51 -2.70 -9.08
CA VAL A 37 -10.47 -3.56 -8.35
C VAL A 37 -11.17 -4.53 -9.29
N GLU A 38 -11.49 -4.08 -10.50
CA GLU A 38 -12.22 -4.84 -11.51
C GLU A 38 -11.41 -6.03 -12.04
N THR A 39 -10.08 -5.97 -11.99
CA THR A 39 -9.21 -6.99 -12.61
C THR A 39 -8.28 -7.69 -11.64
N GLY A 40 -8.11 -7.18 -10.42
CA GLY A 40 -7.16 -7.74 -9.45
C GLY A 40 -5.68 -7.54 -9.82
N HIS A 41 -5.38 -6.73 -10.83
CA HIS A 41 -3.99 -6.41 -11.21
C HIS A 41 -3.49 -5.15 -10.52
N SER A 42 -2.19 -5.11 -10.23
CA SER A 42 -1.51 -3.87 -9.87
C SER A 42 -0.92 -3.24 -11.14
N PRO A 43 -1.28 -1.99 -11.46
CA PRO A 43 -0.63 -1.25 -12.54
C PRO A 43 0.74 -0.68 -12.13
N GLY A 44 1.16 -0.84 -10.86
CA GLY A 44 2.38 -0.27 -10.30
C GLY A 44 2.10 0.56 -9.05
N ALA A 45 2.91 1.62 -8.87
CA ALA A 45 2.77 2.55 -7.76
C ALA A 45 2.53 3.97 -8.25
N LEU A 46 1.71 4.72 -7.51
CA LEU A 46 1.59 6.16 -7.64
C LEU A 46 2.80 6.84 -7.00
N VAL A 47 3.16 8.00 -7.52
CA VAL A 47 4.19 8.89 -6.99
C VAL A 47 3.50 10.10 -6.38
N SER A 48 3.94 10.51 -5.20
CA SER A 48 3.44 11.72 -4.56
C SER A 48 4.08 12.98 -5.14
N ASP A 49 3.27 14.01 -5.36
CA ASP A 49 3.73 15.31 -5.85
C ASP A 49 4.40 16.16 -4.76
N ASP A 50 4.03 15.92 -3.49
CA ASP A 50 4.41 16.77 -2.34
C ASP A 50 5.20 16.02 -1.25
N GLY A 51 5.72 14.83 -1.57
CA GLY A 51 6.52 14.01 -0.65
C GLY A 51 5.72 12.92 0.08
N PRO A 52 6.20 12.39 1.22
CA PRO A 52 5.62 11.20 1.85
C PRO A 52 4.14 11.30 2.17
N TRP A 53 3.39 10.22 1.90
CA TRP A 53 2.03 10.08 2.42
C TRP A 53 2.07 9.55 3.86
N VAL A 54 1.05 9.86 4.65
CA VAL A 54 0.98 9.47 6.06
C VAL A 54 -0.46 9.07 6.37
N PHE A 55 -0.65 7.93 7.03
CA PHE A 55 -1.98 7.57 7.48
C PHE A 55 -2.44 8.47 8.64
N PRO A 56 -3.75 8.76 8.78
CA PRO A 56 -4.25 9.71 9.76
C PRO A 56 -3.86 9.43 11.22
N ASP A 57 -3.70 8.15 11.58
CA ASP A 57 -3.26 7.72 12.91
C ASP A 57 -1.76 7.97 13.14
N GLN A 58 -0.93 7.85 12.10
CA GLN A 58 0.50 8.16 12.18
C GLN A 58 0.75 9.67 12.30
N ALA A 59 -0.07 10.49 11.64
CA ALA A 59 0.02 11.95 11.75
C ALA A 59 -0.23 12.44 13.18
N LYS A 60 -1.24 11.86 13.86
CA LYS A 60 -1.59 12.22 15.25
C LYS A 60 -0.48 11.88 16.26
N ALA A 61 0.21 10.75 16.07
CA ALA A 61 1.33 10.38 16.94
C ALA A 61 2.47 11.41 16.86
N ALA A 62 2.79 11.88 15.65
CA ALA A 62 3.84 12.88 15.43
C ALA A 62 3.50 14.29 15.97
N GLU A 63 2.21 14.60 16.16
CA GLU A 63 1.76 15.87 16.75
C GLU A 63 1.79 15.86 18.28
N GLY A 64 1.51 14.72 18.91
CA GLY A 64 1.54 14.57 20.37
C GLY A 64 2.94 14.52 20.98
N GLU A 65 3.98 14.33 20.17
CA GLU A 65 5.39 14.32 20.57
C GLU A 65 6.09 15.69 20.42
N ARG A 66 5.40 16.72 19.91
CA ARG A 66 5.94 18.07 19.68
C ARG A 66 5.66 19.05 20.80
#